data_AF-A0A1V5CWX6-F1
#
_entry.id   AF-A0A1V5CWX6-F1
#
_cell.length_a   1.000
_cell.length_b   1.000
_cell.length_c   1.000
_cell.angle_alpha   90.00
_cell.angle_beta   90.00
_cell.angle_gamma   90.00
#
_symmetry.space_group_name_H-M   'P 1'
#
loop_
_entity.id
_entity.type
_entity.pdbx_description
1 polymer ?
#
loop_
_entity_poly.entity_id
_entity_poly.type
_entity_poly.pdbx_seq_one_letter_code
_entity_poly.pdbx_strand_id
1 'polypeptide(L)' 'MKAYYRPDEVAKYVGVSVKTIYRRMELGLLEYHIVAGFKRIPRAAVQPKVEEE' A
#
# COMPACT_ATOMS: atom_id res chain seq x y z
N MET A 1 -8.79 -7.58 12.27
CA MET A 1 -8.51 -7.12 10.88
C MET A 1 -7.12 -6.49 10.85
N LYS A 2 -6.25 -6.83 9.89
CA LYS A 2 -4.93 -6.16 9.74
C LYS A 2 -5.16 -4.74 9.22
N ALA A 3 -4.70 -3.74 9.97
CA ALA A 3 -4.78 -2.32 9.57
C ALA A 3 -3.78 -1.95 8.45
N TYR A 4 -2.72 -2.75 8.31
CA TYR A 4 -1.62 -2.49 7.38
C TYR A 4 -1.21 -3.74 6.60
N TYR A 5 -0.82 -3.54 5.34
CA TYR A 5 -0.25 -4.54 4.44
C TYR A 5 1.25 -4.33 4.23
N ARG A 6 1.96 -5.40 3.94
CA ARG A 6 3.33 -5.31 3.42
C ARG A 6 3.32 -4.93 1.93
N PRO A 7 4.40 -4.31 1.43
CA PRO A 7 4.55 -4.03 0.00
C PRO A 7 4.39 -5.26 -0.89
N ASP A 8 4.86 -6.44 -0.46
CA ASP A 8 4.71 -7.69 -1.21
C ASP A 8 3.25 -8.19 -1.26
N GLU A 9 2.49 -7.99 -0.18
CA GLU A 9 1.07 -8.35 -0.12
C GLU A 9 0.25 -7.43 -1.05
N VAL A 10 0.54 -6.13 -1.03
CA VAL A 10 -0.13 -5.16 -1.92
C VAL A 10 0.23 -5.40 -3.39
N ALA A 11 1.50 -5.73 -3.68
CA ALA A 11 1.93 -6.08 -5.02
C ALA A 11 1.11 -7.26 -5.59
N LYS A 12 0.92 -8.33 -4.80
CA LYS A 12 0.08 -9.48 -5.18
C LYS A 12 -1.39 -9.10 -5.34
N TYR A 13 -1.91 -8.28 -4.43
CA TYR A 13 -3.31 -7.87 -4.45
C TYR A 13 -3.66 -7.04 -5.69
N VAL A 14 -2.79 -6.10 -6.06
CA VAL A 14 -3.00 -5.17 -7.19
C VAL A 14 -2.50 -5.75 -8.52
N GLY A 15 -1.74 -6.86 -8.49
CA GLY A 15 -1.18 -7.47 -9.71
C GLY A 15 -0.02 -6.70 -10.31
N VAL A 16 0.82 -6.07 -9.48
CA VAL A 16 2.00 -5.30 -9.93
C VAL A 16 3.28 -5.82 -9.26
N SER A 17 4.44 -5.42 -9.78
CA SER A 17 5.71 -5.78 -9.15
C SER A 17 5.90 -5.05 -7.80
N VAL A 18 6.62 -5.67 -6.86
CA VAL A 18 7.00 -5.03 -5.59
C VAL A 18 7.82 -3.76 -5.84
N LYS A 19 8.67 -3.76 -6.88
CA LYS A 19 9.44 -2.57 -7.31
C LYS A 19 8.52 -1.42 -7.72
N THR A 20 7.41 -1.72 -8.40
CA THR A 20 6.40 -0.72 -8.76
C THR A 20 5.75 -0.12 -7.51
N ILE A 21 5.46 -0.92 -6.49
CA ILE A 21 4.93 -0.44 -5.21
C ILE A 21 5.91 0.52 -4.54
N TYR A 22 7.19 0.14 -4.40
CA TYR A 22 8.21 1.02 -3.84
C TYR A 22 8.39 2.31 -4.64
N ARG A 23 8.39 2.22 -5.97
CA ARG A 23 8.46 3.41 -6.83
C ARG A 23 7.27 4.34 -6.62
N ARG A 24 6.06 3.81 -6.47
CA ARG A 24 4.86 4.62 -6.17
C ARG A 24 4.95 5.30 -4.79
N MET A 25 5.53 4.62 -3.80
CA MET A 25 5.82 5.23 -2.50
C MET A 25 6.82 6.39 -2.62
N GLU A 26 7.90 6.21 -3.39
CA GLU A 26 8.93 7.24 -3.60
C GLU A 26 8.40 8.45 -4.37
N LEU A 27 7.49 8.21 -5.32
CA LEU A 27 6.82 9.27 -6.08
C LEU A 27 5.68 9.95 -5.30
N GLY A 28 5.38 9.52 -4.07
CA GLY A 28 4.27 10.06 -3.27
C GLY A 28 2.88 9.66 -3.78
N LEU A 29 2.80 8.71 -4.71
CA LEU A 29 1.54 8.21 -5.30
C LEU A 29 0.87 7.12 -4.43
N LEU A 30 1.57 6.63 -3.41
CA LEU A 30 1.08 5.61 -2.50
C LEU A 30 1.49 5.95 -1.07
N GLU A 31 0.50 6.12 -0.20
CA GLU A 31 0.73 6.39 1.20
C GLU A 31 1.33 5.16 1.89
N TYR A 32 2.34 5.38 2.74
CA TYR A 32 2.96 4.33 3.55
C TYR A 32 3.43 4.91 4.88
N HIS A 33 3.49 4.04 5.88
CA HIS A 33 3.91 4.36 7.23
C HIS A 33 5.07 3.45 7.62
N ILE A 34 5.95 3.94 8.50
CA ILE A 34 7.01 3.12 9.08
C ILE A 34 6.49 2.54 10.40
N VAL A 35 6.32 1.23 10.44
CA VAL A 35 5.85 0.50 11.63
C VAL A 35 6.93 -0.51 12.03
N ALA A 36 7.46 -0.35 13.24
CA ALA A 36 8.57 -1.17 13.75
C ALA A 36 9.79 -1.21 12.80
N GLY A 37 10.10 -0.08 12.14
CA GLY A 37 11.20 0.03 11.17
C GLY A 37 10.89 -0.47 9.75
N PHE A 38 9.69 -1.01 9.50
CA PHE A 38 9.30 -1.53 8.19
C PHE A 38 8.28 -0.62 7.51
N LYS A 39 8.44 -0.41 6.19
CA LYS A 39 7.43 0.27 5.37
C LYS A 39 6.18 -0.59 5.26
N ARG A 40 5.04 -0.03 5.65
CA ARG A 40 3.72 -0.68 5.66
C ARG A 40 2.70 0.23 5.01
N ILE A 41 1.78 -0.37 4.26
CA ILE A 41 0.76 0.35 3.49
C ILE A 41 -0.55 0.24 4.25
N PRO A 42 -1.19 1.36 4.64
CA PRO A 42 -2.48 1.31 5.30
C PRO A 42 -3.53 0.72 4.35
N ARG A 43 -4.44 -0.09 4.89
CA ARG A 43 -5.49 -0.73 4.09
C ARG A 43 -6.37 0.28 3.33
N ALA A 44 -6.56 1.47 3.90
CA ALA A 44 -7.31 2.56 3.27
C ALA A 44 -6.64 3.11 1.99
N ALA A 45 -5.31 2.99 1.85
CA ALA A 45 -4.59 3.42 0.66
C ALA A 45 -4.63 2.39 -0.49
N VAL A 46 -5.06 1.16 -0.22
CA VAL A 46 -5.11 0.06 -1.21
C VAL A 46 -6.51 -0.15 -1.76
N GLN A 47 -7.53 -0.04 -0.91
CA GLN A 47 -8.91 -0.11 -1.38
C GLN A 47 -9.29 1.25 -1.97
N PRO A 48 -9.96 1.31 -3.12
CA PRO A 48 -10.59 2.55 -3.55
C PRO A 48 -11.53 2.99 -2.43
N LYS A 49 -11.54 4.30 -2.12
CA LYS A 49 -12.66 4.88 -1.38
C LYS A 49 -13.88 4.54 -2.20
N VAL A 50 -14.71 3.64 -1.71
CA VAL A 50 -16.05 3.48 -2.26
C VAL A 50 -16.72 4.79 -1.87
N GLU A 51 -16.71 5.76 -2.78
CA GLU A 51 -17.65 6.88 -2.72
C GLU A 51 -19.02 6.23 -2.94
N GLU A 52 -19.68 5.87 -1.85
CA GLU A 52 -21.13 5.70 -1.87
C GLU A 52 -21.71 7.11 -2.14
N GLU A 53 -22.16 7.28 -3.39
CA GLU A 53 -22.91 8.43 -3.89
C GLU A 53 -24.32 8.48 -3.31
#